data_AF-A0A968CJL8-F1
#
_entry.id   AF-A0A968CJL8-F1
#
_cell.length_a   1.000
_cell.length_b   1.000
_cell.length_c   1.000
_cell.angle_alpha   90.00
_cell.angle_beta   90.00
_cell.angle_gamma   90.00
#
_symmetry.space_group_name_H-M   'P 1'
#
loop_
_entity.id
_entity.type
_entity.pdbx_description
1 polymer ?
#
loop_
_entity_poly.entity_id
_entity_poly.type
_entity_poly.pdbx_seq_one_letter_code
_entity_poly.pdbx_strand_id
1 'polypeptide(L)'
;TAFISVFALIFIGSISTAANDTIEKTFDVQPGGLLSVESELGSIEVESGSSNKVDITIIRKTDTWSEEENKKLLKDFEVNFSQDGNNVNVEAKYKR
;
A
#
# COMPACT_ATOMS: atom_id res chain seq x y z
N THR A 1 11.36 -19.31 -31.86
CA THR A 1 11.66 -19.77 -30.49
C THR A 1 10.55 -19.27 -29.59
N ALA A 2 9.68 -20.17 -29.14
CA ALA A 2 8.47 -19.83 -28.39
C ALA A 2 8.83 -19.52 -26.93
N PHE A 3 8.48 -18.32 -26.45
CA PHE A 3 8.58 -17.96 -25.03
C PHE A 3 7.32 -18.46 -24.31
N ILE A 4 7.45 -19.56 -23.58
CA ILE A 4 6.43 -20.06 -22.67
C ILE A 4 6.60 -19.28 -21.36
N SER A 5 5.67 -18.38 -21.06
CA SER A 5 5.61 -17.71 -19.76
C SER A 5 4.59 -18.44 -18.89
N VAL A 6 5.08 -19.14 -17.88
CA VAL A 6 4.25 -19.82 -16.87
C VAL A 6 4.01 -18.83 -15.73
N PHE A 7 2.77 -18.37 -15.59
CA PHE A 7 2.35 -17.55 -14.45
C PHE A 7 1.83 -18.49 -13.36
N ALA A 8 2.68 -18.81 -12.37
CA ALA A 8 2.32 -19.64 -11.24
C ALA A 8 1.58 -18.80 -10.18
N LEU A 9 0.27 -19.05 -10.01
CA LEU A 9 -0.55 -18.49 -8.94
C LEU A 9 -0.36 -19.34 -7.67
N ILE A 10 0.42 -18.83 -6.71
CA ILE A 10 0.47 -19.37 -5.35
C ILE A 10 -0.54 -18.58 -4.52
N PHE A 11 -1.64 -19.22 -4.16
CA PHE A 11 -2.64 -18.67 -3.24
C PHE A 11 -2.23 -19.04 -1.81
N ILE A 12 -1.62 -18.09 -1.08
CA ILE A 12 -1.34 -18.23 0.35
C ILE A 12 -2.56 -17.69 1.10
N GLY A 13 -3.26 -18.55 1.84
CA GLY A 13 -4.41 -18.16 2.65
C GLY A 13 -3.99 -17.36 3.88
N SER A 14 -4.62 -16.20 4.10
CA SER A 14 -4.35 -15.34 5.25
C SER A 14 -5.18 -15.78 6.47
N ILE A 15 -4.48 -16.08 7.57
CA ILE A 15 -5.08 -16.27 8.90
C ILE A 15 -5.41 -14.88 9.46
N SER A 16 -6.70 -14.61 9.76
CA SER A 16 -7.13 -13.35 10.39
C SER A 16 -6.83 -13.37 11.89
N THR A 17 -5.69 -12.80 12.25
CA THR A 17 -5.39 -12.32 13.61
C THR A 17 -5.77 -10.85 13.69
N ALA A 18 -6.28 -10.38 14.85
CA ALA A 18 -6.76 -9.02 15.14
C ALA A 18 -6.40 -7.99 14.06
N ALA A 19 -7.40 -7.56 13.29
CA ALA A 19 -7.22 -7.00 11.95
C ALA A 19 -6.48 -5.65 11.96
N ASN A 20 -5.16 -5.74 12.03
CA ASN A 20 -4.24 -4.74 11.51
C ASN A 20 -4.10 -5.06 10.04
N ASP A 21 -4.35 -4.08 9.18
CA ASP A 21 -4.19 -4.26 7.74
C ASP A 21 -2.89 -3.59 7.30
N THR A 22 -2.04 -4.37 6.65
CA THR A 22 -0.79 -3.89 6.07
C THR A 22 -0.90 -3.95 4.56
N ILE A 23 -0.71 -2.80 3.92
CA ILE A 23 -0.68 -2.69 2.45
C ILE A 23 0.77 -2.46 2.05
N GLU A 24 1.28 -3.35 1.20
CA GLU A 24 2.61 -3.24 0.61
C GLU A 24 2.48 -2.97 -0.89
N LYS A 25 3.22 -1.97 -1.37
CA LYS A 25 3.27 -1.62 -2.78
C LYS A 25 4.67 -1.17 -3.17
N THR A 26 5.16 -1.69 -4.29
CA THR A 26 6.44 -1.27 -4.86
C THR A 26 6.21 -0.68 -6.25
N PHE A 27 6.91 0.42 -6.52
CA PHE A 27 6.98 1.05 -7.84
C PHE A 27 8.42 1.07 -8.34
N ASP A 28 8.63 0.62 -9.58
CA ASP A 28 9.89 0.83 -10.27
C ASP A 28 9.96 2.27 -10.78
N VAL A 29 11.03 2.99 -10.44
CA VAL A 29 11.23 4.41 -10.79
C VAL A 29 12.64 4.64 -11.33
N GLN A 30 12.89 5.82 -11.89
CA GLN A 30 14.24 6.31 -12.17
C GLN A 30 14.56 7.53 -11.30
N PRO A 31 15.85 7.85 -11.09
CA PRO A 31 16.25 9.05 -10.38
C PRO A 31 15.63 10.32 -10.98
N GLY A 32 15.24 11.27 -10.11
CA GLY A 32 14.69 12.57 -10.51
C GLY A 32 13.16 12.65 -10.57
N GLY A 33 12.43 11.60 -10.19
CA GLY A 33 10.98 11.63 -9.98
C GLY A 33 10.56 12.27 -8.65
N LEU A 34 9.26 12.55 -8.52
CA LEU A 34 8.64 13.08 -7.31
C LEU A 34 7.86 11.98 -6.56
N LEU A 35 8.08 11.88 -5.25
CA LEU A 35 7.18 11.17 -4.33
C LEU A 35 6.24 12.18 -3.68
N SER A 36 4.94 12.05 -3.91
CA SER A 36 3.89 12.83 -3.23
C SER A 36 3.09 11.91 -2.30
N VAL A 37 2.96 12.33 -1.04
CA VAL A 37 2.23 11.59 -0.01
C VAL A 37 1.26 12.54 0.68
N GLU A 38 -0.02 12.21 0.62
CA GLU A 38 -1.09 12.89 1.33
C GLU A 38 -1.81 11.89 2.22
N SER A 39 -1.93 12.22 3.52
CA SER A 39 -2.66 11.39 4.48
C SER A 39 -3.50 12.27 5.39
N GLU A 40 -4.79 11.95 5.53
CA GLU A 40 -5.68 12.65 6.46
C GLU A 40 -5.39 12.30 7.93
N LEU A 41 -4.87 11.09 8.21
CA LEU A 41 -4.50 10.64 9.56
C LEU A 41 -3.20 9.82 9.56
N GLY A 42 -2.52 9.83 10.70
CA GLY A 42 -1.32 9.01 10.95
C GLY A 42 -0.01 9.76 10.75
N SER A 43 1.09 9.02 10.84
CA SER A 43 2.46 9.50 10.65
C SER A 43 3.01 9.08 9.30
N ILE A 44 3.77 9.96 8.66
CA ILE A 44 4.50 9.66 7.43
C ILE A 44 5.98 9.57 7.77
N GLU A 45 6.60 8.46 7.43
CA GLU A 45 8.04 8.24 7.53
C GLU A 45 8.59 7.99 6.12
N VAL A 46 9.66 8.70 5.76
CA VAL A 46 10.30 8.60 4.45
C VAL A 46 11.79 8.41 4.65
N GLU A 47 12.29 7.31 4.10
CA GLU A 47 13.71 6.98 4.10
C GLU A 47 14.24 6.87 2.68
N SER A 48 15.49 7.26 2.47
CA SER A 48 16.16 7.09 1.18
C SER A 48 16.65 5.66 1.00
N GLY A 49 16.21 5.00 -0.06
CA GLY A 49 16.75 3.71 -0.51
C GLY A 49 17.94 3.86 -1.47
N SER A 50 18.67 2.76 -1.70
CA SER A 50 19.78 2.69 -2.66
C SER A 50 19.39 2.09 -4.02
N SER A 51 18.12 1.73 -4.20
CA SER A 51 17.61 1.10 -5.41
C SER A 51 16.68 2.04 -6.19
N ASN A 52 16.48 1.73 -7.46
CA ASN A 52 15.57 2.45 -8.36
C ASN A 52 14.10 2.05 -8.12
N LYS A 53 13.68 2.10 -6.86
CA LYS A 53 12.35 1.68 -6.39
C LYS A 53 11.83 2.62 -5.32
N VAL A 54 10.51 2.71 -5.27
CA VAL A 54 9.76 3.27 -4.14
C VAL A 54 8.99 2.13 -3.50
N ASP A 55 9.40 1.74 -2.30
CA ASP A 55 8.73 0.73 -1.49
C ASP A 55 7.84 1.44 -0.47
N ILE A 56 6.58 1.03 -0.41
CA ILE A 56 5.54 1.68 0.38
C ILE A 56 4.88 0.64 1.27
N THR A 57 4.92 0.91 2.57
CA THR A 57 4.27 0.09 3.60
C THR A 57 3.31 0.97 4.37
N ILE A 58 2.02 0.63 4.33
CA ILE A 58 0.99 1.33 5.10
C ILE A 58 0.44 0.38 6.14
N ILE A 59 0.56 0.77 7.41
CA ILE A 59 0.11 -0.01 8.55
C ILE A 59 -1.14 0.66 9.13
N ARG A 60 -2.30 0.04 8.93
CA ARG A 60 -3.59 0.51 9.43
C ARG A 60 -3.96 -0.27 10.69
N LYS A 61 -4.03 0.43 11.82
CA LYS A 61 -4.39 -0.14 13.13
C LYS A 61 -5.72 0.45 13.59
N THR A 62 -6.58 -0.39 14.16
CA THR A 62 -7.83 0.05 14.79
C THR A 62 -7.94 -0.55 16.18
N ASP A 63 -8.40 0.21 17.16
CA ASP A 63 -8.52 -0.23 18.55
C ASP A 63 -9.87 -0.90 18.88
N THR A 64 -10.67 -1.29 17.87
CA THR A 64 -11.95 -1.96 18.11
C THR A 64 -11.79 -3.47 18.35
N TRP A 65 -12.61 -3.98 19.25
CA TRP A 65 -12.69 -5.39 19.62
C TRP A 65 -13.62 -6.19 18.68
N SER A 66 -14.34 -5.50 17.78
CA SER A 66 -15.27 -6.10 16.82
C SER A 66 -14.67 -6.18 15.42
N GLU A 67 -14.60 -7.39 14.86
CA GLU A 67 -14.08 -7.62 13.51
C GLU A 67 -14.91 -6.91 12.42
N GLU A 68 -16.24 -6.84 12.62
CA GLU A 68 -17.15 -6.20 11.67
C GLU A 68 -16.96 -4.67 11.66
N GLU A 69 -16.81 -4.08 12.84
CA GLU A 69 -16.56 -2.65 13.00
C GLU A 69 -15.18 -2.28 12.45
N ASN A 70 -14.18 -3.12 12.67
CA ASN A 70 -12.83 -2.94 12.12
C ASN A 70 -12.85 -2.93 10.59
N LYS A 71 -13.47 -3.95 9.98
CA LYS A 71 -13.63 -4.03 8.51
C LYS A 71 -14.34 -2.79 7.94
N LYS A 72 -15.30 -2.24 8.66
CA LYS A 72 -16.00 -1.01 8.26
C LYS A 72 -15.07 0.20 8.33
N LEU A 73 -14.37 0.41 9.45
CA LEU A 73 -13.42 1.52 9.61
C LEU A 73 -12.29 1.47 8.57
N LEU A 74 -11.76 0.28 8.28
CA LEU A 74 -10.74 0.08 7.25
C LEU A 74 -11.28 0.26 5.82
N LYS A 75 -12.56 -0.05 5.58
CA LYS A 75 -13.21 0.18 4.28
C LYS A 75 -13.47 1.65 4.03
N ASP A 76 -13.74 2.41 5.10
CA ASP A 76 -13.99 3.84 5.04
C ASP A 76 -12.67 4.62 4.85
N PHE A 77 -11.53 4.10 5.31
CA PHE A 77 -10.20 4.66 5.02
C PHE A 77 -9.62 4.12 3.71
N GLU A 78 -9.77 4.89 2.63
CA GLU A 78 -9.31 4.53 1.29
C GLU A 78 -7.86 4.92 1.07
N VAL A 79 -7.10 4.02 0.45
CA VAL A 79 -5.71 4.25 0.07
C VAL A 79 -5.61 4.07 -1.44
N ASN A 80 -5.21 5.13 -2.13
CA ASN A 80 -4.98 5.16 -3.56
C ASN A 80 -3.50 5.33 -3.86
N PHE A 81 -3.03 4.55 -4.82
CA PHE A 81 -1.68 4.67 -5.35
C PHE A 81 -1.73 4.87 -6.86
N SER A 82 -0.91 5.78 -7.35
CA SER A 82 -0.76 6.01 -8.78
C SER A 82 0.68 6.35 -9.12
N GLN A 83 1.05 6.05 -10.36
CA GLN A 83 2.36 6.38 -10.91
C GLN A 83 2.17 7.04 -12.27
N ASP A 84 2.81 8.18 -12.47
CA ASP A 84 2.91 8.88 -13.76
C ASP A 84 4.40 9.08 -14.10
N GLY A 85 4.89 8.29 -15.06
CA GLY A 85 6.32 8.20 -15.33
C GLY A 85 7.12 7.77 -14.08
N ASN A 86 8.02 8.63 -13.61
CA ASN A 86 8.81 8.39 -12.39
C ASN A 86 8.17 9.02 -11.13
N ASN A 87 7.02 9.67 -11.26
CA ASN A 87 6.33 10.29 -10.14
C ASN A 87 5.39 9.29 -9.50
N VAL A 88 5.47 9.16 -8.18
CA VAL A 88 4.62 8.27 -7.39
C VAL A 88 3.74 9.13 -6.49
N ASN A 89 2.44 8.88 -6.52
CA ASN A 89 1.46 9.56 -5.70
C ASN A 89 0.74 8.57 -4.79
N VAL A 90 0.70 8.88 -3.50
CA VAL A 90 0.02 8.11 -2.45
C VAL A 90 -0.99 9.03 -1.77
N GLU A 91 -2.25 8.62 -1.78
CA GLU A 91 -3.33 9.36 -1.13
C GLU A 91 -4.07 8.43 -0.17
N ALA A 92 -4.09 8.77 1.11
CA ALA A 92 -4.79 8.04 2.16
C ALA A 92 -5.84 8.94 2.84
N LYS A 93 -7.12 8.66 2.63
CA LYS A 93 -8.24 9.53 3.06
C LYS A 93 -9.47 8.74 3.45
N TYR A 94 -10.33 9.32 4.27
CA TYR A 94 -11.65 8.76 4.50
C TYR A 94 -12.59 9.02 3.32
N LYS A 95 -13.44 8.03 3.04
CA LYS A 95 -14.60 8.20 2.17
C LYS A 95 -15.55 9.22 2.81
N ARG A 96 -15.97 10.19 2.01
CA ARG A 96 -16.97 11.20 2.40
C ARG A 96 -18.36 10.80 1.94
#